data_AF-A0A9J7AFV8-F1
#
_entry.id   AF-A0A9J7AFV8-F1
#
_cell.length_a   1.000
_cell.length_b   1.000
_cell.length_c   1.000
_cell.angle_alpha   90.00
_cell.angle_beta   90.00
_cell.angle_gamma   90.00
#
_symmetry.space_group_name_H-M   'P 1'
#
loop_
_entity.id
_entity.type
_entity.pdbx_description
1 polymer ?
#
loop_
_entity_poly.entity_id
_entity_poly.type
_entity_poly.pdbx_seq_one_letter_code
_entity_poly.pdbx_strand_id
1 'polypeptide(L)'
;MLVACAGPQVEPSKSEVVQVQPREPELTPEQRRAQQIAELLYGADRALARDRLLSPAYDNAYDRYSSVLLLDPDNKAATLGLQSIVLRYLDMARSAAQRSRFSEAETYLDRAARVLPQDTAVQSLVAQQRDAIEKPAARPISNDSVALDRAALAQRSDAIKAKLAELALRAKTDDSMVLIVAGTDAQGRWIYQTMREAVAGYLLRGDIQIGSPARIEFLPPL
;
A
#
# COMPACT_ATOMS: atom_id res chain seq x y z
N MET A 1 70.67 17.73 -86.06
CA MET A 1 70.76 18.47 -84.79
C MET A 1 69.38 18.49 -84.14
N LEU A 2 69.29 17.96 -82.90
CA LEU A 2 68.34 18.29 -81.80
C LEU A 2 66.82 18.10 -82.08
N VAL A 3 66.20 16.99 -81.67
CA VAL A 3 65.62 16.67 -80.33
C VAL A 3 64.38 17.50 -79.97
N ALA A 4 63.22 16.84 -79.88
CA ALA A 4 62.21 17.04 -78.85
C ALA A 4 61.27 15.82 -78.79
N CYS A 5 61.53 14.90 -77.86
CA CYS A 5 60.60 13.83 -77.50
C CYS A 5 59.67 14.35 -76.40
N ALA A 6 58.37 14.45 -76.67
CA ALA A 6 57.35 14.67 -75.65
C ALA A 6 56.91 13.31 -75.09
N GLY A 7 57.27 13.03 -73.84
CA GLY A 7 56.77 11.86 -73.11
C GLY A 7 55.34 12.09 -72.59
N PRO A 8 54.49 11.06 -72.53
CA PRO A 8 53.16 11.18 -71.95
C PRO A 8 53.23 11.31 -70.44
N GLN A 9 52.48 12.27 -69.90
CA GLN A 9 52.28 12.47 -68.46
C GLN A 9 51.40 11.33 -67.93
N VAL A 10 51.95 10.51 -67.03
CA VAL A 10 51.16 9.59 -66.21
C VAL A 10 50.75 10.36 -64.96
N GLU A 11 49.48 10.74 -64.88
CA GLU A 11 48.91 11.29 -63.66
C GLU A 11 48.92 10.21 -62.57
N PRO A 12 49.39 10.51 -61.34
CA PRO A 12 49.37 9.53 -60.26
C PRO A 12 47.92 9.27 -59.85
N SER A 13 47.44 8.06 -60.14
CA SER A 13 46.19 7.51 -59.62
C SER A 13 46.23 7.60 -58.09
N LYS A 14 45.37 8.46 -57.54
CA LYS A 14 45.12 8.51 -56.09
C LYS A 14 44.62 7.14 -55.67
N SER A 15 45.48 6.36 -55.03
CA SER A 15 45.07 5.18 -54.29
C SER A 15 44.07 5.61 -53.23
N GLU A 16 42.80 5.33 -53.49
CA GLU A 16 41.71 5.53 -52.53
C GLU A 16 41.93 4.51 -51.41
N VAL A 17 42.47 5.01 -50.30
CA VAL A 17 42.67 4.23 -49.07
C VAL A 17 41.27 3.86 -48.57
N VAL A 18 40.87 2.61 -48.78
CA VAL A 18 39.68 2.03 -48.15
C VAL A 18 39.91 2.05 -46.64
N GLN A 19 39.37 3.07 -45.97
CA GLN A 19 39.35 3.12 -44.51
C GLN A 19 38.38 2.04 -44.02
N VAL A 20 38.91 0.90 -43.62
CA VAL A 20 38.18 -0.08 -42.82
C VAL A 20 38.02 0.51 -41.42
N GLN A 21 36.97 1.30 -41.22
CA GLN A 21 36.55 1.69 -39.87
C GLN A 21 36.25 0.40 -39.10
N PRO A 22 36.80 0.21 -37.88
CA PRO A 22 36.45 -0.93 -37.05
C PRO A 22 34.93 -0.95 -36.85
N ARG A 23 34.23 -1.92 -37.46
CA ARG A 23 32.82 -2.14 -37.18
C ARG A 23 32.71 -2.56 -35.73
N GLU A 24 32.09 -1.73 -34.90
CA GLU A 24 31.66 -2.16 -33.57
C GLU A 24 30.93 -3.50 -33.71
N PRO A 25 31.23 -4.49 -32.85
CA PRO A 25 30.60 -5.80 -32.96
C PRO A 25 29.09 -5.64 -32.80
N GLU A 26 28.35 -5.92 -33.88
CA GLU A 26 26.91 -5.81 -33.91
C GLU A 26 26.30 -6.89 -32.98
N LEU A 27 25.50 -6.45 -32.01
CA LEU A 27 24.91 -7.33 -31.01
C LEU A 27 24.03 -8.40 -31.68
N THR A 28 24.10 -9.63 -31.18
CA THR A 28 23.19 -10.69 -31.61
C THR A 28 21.75 -10.34 -31.24
N PRO A 29 20.73 -10.91 -31.91
CA PRO A 29 19.33 -10.71 -31.54
C PRO A 29 19.04 -11.04 -30.06
N GLU A 30 19.68 -12.08 -29.53
CA GLU A 30 19.57 -12.47 -28.12
C GLU A 30 20.17 -11.42 -27.18
N GLN A 31 21.34 -10.89 -27.52
CA GLN A 31 21.99 -9.83 -26.73
C GLN A 31 21.14 -8.54 -26.73
N ARG A 32 20.55 -8.17 -27.88
CA ARG A 32 19.64 -7.02 -27.95
C ARG A 32 18.39 -7.22 -27.09
N ARG A 33 17.78 -8.41 -27.12
CA ARG A 33 16.63 -8.74 -26.26
C ARG A 33 17.01 -8.66 -24.78
N ALA A 34 18.16 -9.20 -24.40
CA ALA A 34 18.64 -9.14 -23.02
C ALA A 34 18.87 -7.69 -22.54
N GLN A 35 19.47 -6.84 -23.37
CA GLN A 35 19.64 -5.42 -23.07
C GLN A 35 18.30 -4.70 -22.92
N GLN A 36 17.35 -4.94 -23.83
CA GLN A 36 16.01 -4.35 -23.75
C GLN A 36 15.28 -4.75 -22.46
N ILE A 37 15.37 -6.02 -22.06
CA ILE A 37 14.79 -6.49 -20.78
C ILE A 37 15.44 -5.77 -19.61
N ALA A 38 16.77 -5.64 -19.59
CA ALA A 38 17.48 -4.96 -18.52
C ALA A 38 17.08 -3.47 -18.39
N GLU A 39 16.94 -2.76 -19.50
CA GLU A 39 16.48 -1.36 -19.53
C GLU A 39 15.05 -1.21 -19.03
N LEU A 40 14.15 -2.10 -19.44
CA LEU A 40 12.76 -2.10 -18.99
C LEU A 40 12.66 -2.36 -17.49
N LEU A 41 13.38 -3.36 -16.97
CA LEU A 41 13.43 -3.65 -15.54
C LEU A 41 13.94 -2.46 -14.73
N TYR A 42 15.06 -1.86 -15.16
CA TYR A 42 15.59 -0.66 -14.51
C TYR A 42 14.60 0.51 -14.50
N GLY A 43 13.91 0.73 -15.62
CA GLY A 43 12.84 1.73 -15.71
C GLY A 43 11.65 1.42 -14.80
N ALA A 44 11.27 0.15 -14.70
CA ALA A 44 10.17 -0.31 -13.86
C ALA A 44 10.48 -0.09 -12.37
N ASP A 45 11.67 -0.47 -11.92
CA ASP A 45 12.11 -0.28 -10.53
C ASP A 45 12.13 1.20 -10.14
N ARG A 46 12.58 2.07 -11.06
CA ARG A 46 12.54 3.53 -10.84
C ARG A 46 11.12 4.09 -10.79
N ALA A 47 10.21 3.56 -11.58
CA ALA A 47 8.80 3.97 -11.55
C ALA A 47 8.14 3.51 -10.23
N LEU A 48 8.42 2.28 -9.79
CA LEU A 48 7.97 1.71 -8.52
C LEU A 48 8.46 2.58 -7.34
N ALA A 49 9.75 2.92 -7.31
CA ALA A 49 10.34 3.76 -6.26
C ALA A 49 9.76 5.18 -6.20
N ARG A 50 9.05 5.64 -7.24
CA ARG A 50 8.41 6.95 -7.34
C ARG A 50 6.89 6.87 -7.25
N ASP A 51 6.35 5.72 -6.84
CA ASP A 51 4.91 5.43 -6.78
C ASP A 51 4.16 5.64 -8.11
N ARG A 52 4.88 5.57 -9.25
CA ARG A 52 4.27 5.50 -10.57
C ARG A 52 3.88 4.04 -10.85
N LEU A 53 2.86 3.57 -10.15
CA LEU A 53 2.52 2.15 -10.06
C LEU A 53 1.69 1.65 -11.24
N LEU A 54 0.48 2.20 -11.40
CA LEU A 54 -0.43 1.98 -12.54
C LEU A 54 -0.71 3.27 -13.32
N SER A 55 -0.08 4.37 -12.90
CA SER A 55 -0.30 5.71 -13.45
C SER A 55 0.99 6.51 -13.42
N PRO A 56 1.23 7.39 -14.40
CA PRO A 56 0.43 7.62 -15.61
C PRO A 56 0.45 6.41 -16.56
N ALA A 57 -0.53 6.32 -17.47
CA ALA A 57 -0.57 5.27 -18.49
C ALA A 57 0.69 5.35 -19.37
N TYR A 58 1.25 4.19 -19.74
CA TYR A 58 2.44 4.06 -20.57
C TYR A 58 3.75 4.57 -19.93
N ASP A 59 3.73 5.13 -18.73
CA ASP A 59 4.92 5.49 -17.96
C ASP A 59 4.76 5.14 -16.47
N ASN A 60 4.51 3.86 -16.21
CA ASN A 60 4.41 3.30 -14.87
C ASN A 60 5.16 1.96 -14.76
N ALA A 61 5.32 1.49 -13.53
CA ALA A 61 6.04 0.26 -13.21
C ALA A 61 5.33 -0.98 -13.79
N TYR A 62 4.01 -1.04 -13.70
CA TYR A 62 3.21 -2.16 -14.18
C TYR A 62 3.40 -2.40 -15.68
N ASP A 63 3.29 -1.35 -16.50
CA ASP A 63 3.43 -1.45 -17.96
C ASP A 63 4.82 -1.96 -18.35
N ARG A 64 5.85 -1.51 -17.64
CA ARG A 64 7.24 -1.90 -17.89
C ARG A 64 7.52 -3.35 -17.49
N TYR A 65 7.10 -3.79 -16.30
CA TYR A 65 7.22 -5.21 -15.91
C TYR A 65 6.37 -6.12 -16.82
N SER A 66 5.16 -5.68 -17.19
CA SER A 66 4.32 -6.44 -18.13
C SER A 66 4.99 -6.56 -19.51
N SER A 67 5.65 -5.51 -19.97
CA SER A 67 6.44 -5.54 -21.21
C SER A 67 7.62 -6.53 -21.13
N VAL A 68 8.28 -6.62 -19.97
CA VAL A 68 9.30 -7.65 -19.74
C VAL A 68 8.70 -9.04 -19.84
N LEU A 69 7.54 -9.30 -19.24
CA LEU A 69 6.88 -10.62 -19.31
C LEU A 69 6.36 -10.98 -20.70
N LEU A 70 6.02 -9.99 -21.54
CA LEU A 70 5.74 -10.23 -22.97
C LEU A 70 7.01 -10.66 -23.72
N LEU A 71 8.17 -10.10 -23.35
CA LEU A 71 9.45 -10.47 -23.94
C LEU A 71 10.04 -11.74 -23.34
N ASP A 72 9.77 -12.07 -22.08
CA ASP A 72 10.31 -13.22 -21.35
C ASP A 72 9.29 -13.65 -20.28
N PRO A 73 8.38 -14.58 -20.60
CA PRO A 73 7.29 -14.97 -19.71
C PRO A 73 7.74 -15.56 -18.36
N ASP A 74 8.97 -16.11 -18.30
CA ASP A 74 9.52 -16.73 -17.09
C ASP A 74 10.42 -15.76 -16.29
N ASN A 75 10.40 -14.47 -16.63
CA ASN A 75 11.25 -13.47 -15.99
C ASN A 75 10.84 -13.21 -14.54
N LYS A 76 11.56 -13.86 -13.62
CA LYS A 76 11.30 -13.77 -12.18
C LYS A 76 11.37 -12.33 -11.64
N ALA A 77 12.27 -11.50 -12.16
CA ALA A 77 12.40 -10.12 -11.69
C ALA A 77 11.13 -9.31 -12.00
N ALA A 78 10.56 -9.47 -13.19
CA ALA A 78 9.31 -8.81 -13.55
C ALA A 78 8.12 -9.31 -12.73
N THR A 79 8.01 -10.63 -12.51
CA THR A 79 6.95 -11.19 -11.64
C THR A 79 7.04 -10.65 -10.21
N LEU A 80 8.25 -10.60 -9.63
CA LEU A 80 8.48 -10.01 -8.30
C LEU A 80 8.20 -8.51 -8.27
N GLY A 81 8.49 -7.81 -9.36
CA GLY A 81 8.15 -6.40 -9.54
C GLY A 81 6.64 -6.15 -9.46
N LEU A 82 5.83 -6.94 -10.17
CA LEU A 82 4.36 -6.87 -10.09
C LEU A 82 3.85 -7.16 -8.67
N GLN A 83 4.40 -8.17 -7.99
CA GLN A 83 4.06 -8.44 -6.59
C GLN A 83 4.43 -7.26 -5.67
N SER A 84 5.56 -6.58 -5.94
CA SER A 84 5.98 -5.39 -5.18
C SER A 84 5.00 -4.22 -5.37
N ILE A 85 4.43 -4.05 -6.57
CA ILE A 85 3.37 -3.07 -6.82
C ILE A 85 2.13 -3.38 -5.97
N VAL A 86 1.70 -4.65 -5.91
CA VAL A 86 0.58 -5.08 -5.06
C VAL A 86 0.86 -4.70 -3.61
N LEU A 87 2.01 -5.10 -3.06
CA LEU A 87 2.40 -4.83 -1.68
C LEU A 87 2.43 -3.32 -1.38
N ARG A 88 2.90 -2.50 -2.32
CA ARG A 88 2.92 -1.05 -2.17
C ARG A 88 1.50 -0.48 -2.05
N TYR A 89 0.56 -0.91 -2.89
CA TYR A 89 -0.83 -0.46 -2.76
C TYR A 89 -1.49 -0.92 -1.47
N LEU A 90 -1.23 -2.15 -1.01
CA LEU A 90 -1.74 -2.61 0.28
C LEU A 90 -1.21 -1.78 1.45
N ASP A 91 0.04 -1.33 1.38
CA ASP A 91 0.62 -0.43 2.36
C ASP A 91 -0.07 0.95 2.36
N MET A 92 -0.28 1.53 1.17
CA MET A 92 -1.02 2.79 1.02
C MET A 92 -2.47 2.66 1.53
N ALA A 93 -3.14 1.54 1.26
CA ALA A 93 -4.47 1.25 1.76
C ALA A 93 -4.52 1.26 3.30
N ARG A 94 -3.59 0.55 3.94
CA ARG A 94 -3.47 0.52 5.41
C ARG A 94 -3.19 1.91 5.98
N SER A 95 -2.26 2.67 5.38
CA SER A 95 -1.97 4.04 5.84
C SER A 95 -3.17 4.97 5.68
N ALA A 96 -3.94 4.85 4.61
CA ALA A 96 -5.16 5.62 4.40
C ALA A 96 -6.23 5.26 5.45
N ALA A 97 -6.44 3.97 5.71
CA ALA A 97 -7.36 3.49 6.73
C ALA A 97 -6.98 3.96 8.15
N GLN A 98 -5.69 3.94 8.50
CA GLN A 98 -5.18 4.48 9.77
C GLN A 98 -5.49 5.98 9.95
N ARG A 99 -5.59 6.73 8.85
CA ARG A 99 -5.98 8.14 8.83
C ARG A 99 -7.49 8.34 8.63
N SER A 100 -8.28 7.28 8.81
CA SER A 100 -9.73 7.25 8.61
C SER A 100 -10.21 7.63 7.19
N ARG A 101 -9.33 7.51 6.19
CA ARG A 101 -9.64 7.78 4.77
C ARG A 101 -10.06 6.50 4.06
N PHE A 102 -11.19 5.94 4.48
CA PHE A 102 -11.66 4.62 4.02
C PHE A 102 -11.91 4.54 2.51
N SER A 103 -12.46 5.59 1.90
CA SER A 103 -12.66 5.63 0.43
C SER A 103 -11.33 5.61 -0.35
N GLU A 104 -10.30 6.28 0.17
CA GLU A 104 -8.96 6.25 -0.40
C GLU A 104 -8.32 4.86 -0.22
N ALA A 105 -8.51 4.25 0.96
CA ALA A 105 -8.04 2.90 1.24
C ALA A 105 -8.64 1.87 0.26
N GLU A 106 -9.96 1.92 0.04
CA GLU A 106 -10.63 1.06 -0.95
C GLU A 106 -10.10 1.26 -2.36
N THR A 107 -9.86 2.51 -2.76
CA THR A 107 -9.26 2.80 -4.07
C THR A 107 -7.90 2.14 -4.23
N TYR A 108 -7.07 2.12 -3.18
CA TYR A 108 -5.79 1.43 -3.22
C TYR A 108 -5.94 -0.10 -3.25
N LEU A 109 -6.89 -0.68 -2.52
CA LEU A 109 -7.19 -2.11 -2.56
C LEU A 109 -7.65 -2.57 -3.95
N ASP A 110 -8.54 -1.80 -4.59
CA ASP A 110 -8.98 -2.08 -5.96
C ASP A 110 -7.81 -2.02 -6.95
N ARG A 111 -6.89 -1.06 -6.77
CA ARG A 111 -5.67 -0.98 -7.60
C ARG A 111 -4.75 -2.18 -7.36
N ALA A 112 -4.57 -2.62 -6.11
CA ALA A 112 -3.79 -3.80 -5.79
C ALA A 112 -4.35 -5.06 -6.50
N ALA A 113 -5.67 -5.27 -6.44
CA ALA A 113 -6.34 -6.40 -7.08
C ALA A 113 -6.21 -6.40 -8.61
N ARG A 114 -6.06 -5.24 -9.24
CA ARG A 114 -5.91 -5.09 -10.70
C ARG A 114 -4.53 -5.44 -11.23
N VAL A 115 -3.49 -5.41 -10.39
CA VAL A 115 -2.11 -5.70 -10.83
C VAL A 115 -1.97 -7.17 -11.25
N LEU A 116 -2.55 -8.08 -10.45
CA LEU A 116 -2.51 -9.52 -10.68
C LEU A 116 -3.92 -10.11 -10.50
N PRO A 117 -4.83 -9.88 -11.46
CA PRO A 117 -6.25 -10.19 -11.31
C PRO A 117 -6.54 -11.70 -11.26
N GLN A 118 -5.66 -12.52 -11.83
CA GLN A 118 -5.80 -13.98 -11.84
C GLN A 118 -5.04 -14.68 -10.71
N ASP A 119 -4.26 -13.94 -9.92
CA ASP A 119 -3.51 -14.49 -8.80
C ASP A 119 -4.43 -14.62 -7.58
N THR A 120 -4.79 -15.85 -7.25
CA THR A 120 -5.72 -16.15 -6.15
C THR A 120 -5.15 -15.77 -4.78
N ALA A 121 -3.83 -15.80 -4.60
CA ALA A 121 -3.19 -15.38 -3.36
C ALA A 121 -3.30 -13.85 -3.20
N VAL A 122 -3.11 -13.09 -4.28
CA VAL A 122 -3.34 -11.64 -4.29
C VAL A 122 -4.79 -11.30 -4.00
N GLN A 123 -5.75 -11.96 -4.66
CA GLN A 123 -7.19 -11.71 -4.40
C GLN A 123 -7.57 -12.01 -2.94
N SER A 124 -7.06 -13.12 -2.39
CA SER A 124 -7.28 -13.48 -0.99
C SER A 124 -6.68 -12.47 -0.03
N LEU A 125 -5.47 -11.98 -0.32
CA LEU A 125 -4.78 -10.97 0.49
C LEU A 125 -5.53 -9.62 0.47
N VAL A 126 -6.02 -9.18 -0.69
CA VAL A 126 -6.82 -7.97 -0.81
C VAL A 126 -8.12 -8.10 -0.02
N ALA A 127 -8.82 -9.23 -0.13
CA ALA A 127 -10.05 -9.48 0.63
C ALA A 127 -9.82 -9.44 2.15
N GLN A 128 -8.74 -10.06 2.64
CA GLN A 128 -8.36 -10.01 4.06
C GLN A 128 -8.11 -8.57 4.54
N GLN A 129 -7.46 -7.74 3.72
CA GLN A 129 -7.23 -6.34 4.07
C GLN A 129 -8.51 -5.52 4.05
N ARG A 130 -9.41 -5.77 3.08
CA ARG A 130 -10.73 -5.14 3.02
C ARG A 130 -11.53 -5.43 4.29
N ASP A 131 -11.59 -6.69 4.71
CA ASP A 131 -12.25 -7.10 5.96
C ASP A 131 -11.65 -6.41 7.20
N ALA A 132 -10.32 -6.24 7.23
CA ALA A 132 -9.61 -5.58 8.32
C ALA A 132 -9.80 -4.05 8.35
N ILE A 133 -10.13 -3.44 7.21
CA ILE A 133 -10.40 -2.01 7.08
C ILE A 133 -11.89 -1.71 7.38
N GLU A 134 -12.81 -2.56 6.91
CA GLU A 134 -14.25 -2.45 7.19
C GLU A 134 -14.61 -2.73 8.65
N LYS A 135 -13.88 -3.64 9.30
CA LYS A 135 -13.93 -3.83 10.75
C LYS A 135 -12.83 -2.95 11.32
N PRO A 136 -13.05 -1.65 11.64
CA PRO A 136 -11.99 -0.83 12.19
C PRO A 136 -11.40 -1.59 13.37
N ALA A 137 -10.15 -2.05 13.21
CA ALA A 137 -9.43 -2.67 14.27
C ALA A 137 -9.53 -1.69 15.43
N ALA A 138 -10.19 -2.15 16.49
CA ALA A 138 -10.07 -1.59 17.81
C ALA A 138 -8.66 -1.00 17.94
N ARG A 139 -8.55 0.32 18.16
CA ARG A 139 -7.27 0.95 18.50
C ARG A 139 -6.53 0.01 19.47
N PRO A 140 -5.24 -0.28 19.25
CA PRO A 140 -4.51 -1.21 20.09
C PRO A 140 -4.77 -0.83 21.54
N ILE A 141 -5.26 -1.81 22.30
CA ILE A 141 -5.59 -1.73 23.72
C ILE A 141 -4.47 -0.94 24.41
N SER A 142 -4.75 0.30 24.79
CA SER A 142 -3.90 1.00 25.75
C SER A 142 -3.89 0.16 27.02
N ASN A 143 -2.81 0.19 27.79
CA ASN A 143 -2.75 -0.54 29.07
C ASN A 143 -3.92 -0.19 30.01
N ASP A 144 -4.60 0.94 29.76
CA ASP A 144 -5.82 1.38 30.42
C ASP A 144 -7.10 1.11 29.61
N SER A 145 -7.22 -0.06 28.98
CA SER A 145 -8.50 -0.52 28.42
C SER A 145 -9.10 -1.69 29.20
N VAL A 146 -10.41 -1.68 29.35
CA VAL A 146 -11.18 -2.74 30.01
C VAL A 146 -12.19 -3.32 29.03
N ALA A 147 -12.00 -4.59 28.65
CA ALA A 147 -12.94 -5.32 27.80
C ALA A 147 -14.28 -5.55 28.51
N LEU A 148 -15.37 -5.43 27.75
CA LEU A 148 -16.73 -5.68 28.23
C LEU A 148 -17.23 -7.02 27.69
N ASP A 149 -17.81 -7.83 28.57
CA ASP A 149 -18.36 -9.13 28.18
C ASP A 149 -19.52 -8.96 27.20
N ARG A 150 -19.44 -9.67 26.07
CA ARG A 150 -20.41 -9.55 24.98
C ARG A 150 -21.80 -10.06 25.38
N ALA A 151 -21.88 -11.18 26.10
CA ALA A 151 -23.15 -11.77 26.49
C ALA A 151 -23.85 -10.90 27.53
N ALA A 152 -23.11 -10.41 28.51
CA ALA A 152 -23.60 -9.51 29.54
C ALA A 152 -24.08 -8.17 28.96
N LEU A 153 -23.37 -7.61 27.97
CA LEU A 153 -23.80 -6.42 27.23
C LEU A 153 -25.08 -6.65 26.43
N ALA A 154 -25.21 -7.78 25.74
CA ALA A 154 -26.40 -8.12 24.97
C ALA A 154 -27.63 -8.27 25.88
N GLN A 155 -27.45 -8.88 27.05
CA GLN A 155 -28.50 -9.07 28.05
C GLN A 155 -28.74 -7.84 28.93
N ARG A 156 -27.84 -6.83 28.87
CA ARG A 156 -27.83 -5.68 29.78
C ARG A 156 -27.95 -6.12 31.24
N SER A 157 -27.21 -7.17 31.59
CA SER A 157 -27.28 -7.82 32.91
C SER A 157 -26.86 -6.89 34.04
N ASP A 158 -27.28 -7.18 35.26
CA ASP A 158 -26.89 -6.37 36.41
C ASP A 158 -25.38 -6.43 36.69
N ALA A 159 -24.73 -7.54 36.33
CA ALA A 159 -23.28 -7.68 36.38
C ALA A 159 -22.57 -6.66 35.48
N ILE A 160 -23.03 -6.44 34.25
CA ILE A 160 -22.40 -5.44 33.37
C ILE A 160 -22.71 -4.01 33.83
N LYS A 161 -23.91 -3.74 34.36
CA LYS A 161 -24.24 -2.42 34.93
C LYS A 161 -23.35 -2.09 36.12
N ALA A 162 -23.18 -3.04 37.04
CA ALA A 162 -22.27 -2.90 38.18
C ALA A 162 -20.84 -2.63 37.71
N LYS A 163 -20.37 -3.36 36.69
CA LYS A 163 -19.04 -3.13 36.11
C LYS A 163 -18.91 -1.74 35.49
N LEU A 164 -19.90 -1.28 34.74
CA LEU A 164 -19.90 0.06 34.15
C LEU A 164 -19.92 1.16 35.24
N ALA A 165 -20.62 0.94 36.35
CA ALA A 165 -20.61 1.84 37.50
C ALA A 165 -19.22 1.93 38.14
N GLU A 166 -18.53 0.80 38.35
CA GLU A 166 -17.14 0.77 38.82
C GLU A 166 -16.21 1.56 37.89
N LEU A 167 -16.33 1.36 36.58
CA LEU A 167 -15.50 2.04 35.58
C LEU A 167 -15.78 3.55 35.54
N ALA A 168 -17.03 3.97 35.74
CA ALA A 168 -17.39 5.38 35.83
C ALA A 168 -16.78 6.04 37.08
N LEU A 169 -16.80 5.35 38.22
CA LEU A 169 -16.16 5.80 39.46
C LEU A 169 -14.64 5.91 39.32
N ARG A 170 -14.01 4.97 38.60
CA ARG A 170 -12.59 5.05 38.24
C ARG A 170 -12.32 6.30 37.38
N ALA A 171 -13.09 6.50 36.30
CA ALA A 171 -12.94 7.68 35.44
C ALA A 171 -13.08 9.00 36.21
N LYS A 172 -13.98 9.04 37.21
CA LYS A 172 -14.14 10.18 38.10
C LYS A 172 -12.95 10.40 39.03
N THR A 173 -12.45 9.32 39.64
CA THR A 173 -11.31 9.37 40.58
C THR A 173 -10.05 9.83 39.86
N ASP A 174 -9.83 9.32 38.66
CA ASP A 174 -8.63 9.56 37.86
C ASP A 174 -8.76 10.80 36.95
N ASP A 175 -9.87 11.55 37.06
CA ASP A 175 -10.27 12.66 36.17
C ASP A 175 -10.08 12.33 34.66
N SER A 176 -10.26 11.07 34.28
CA SER A 176 -9.93 10.57 32.95
C SER A 176 -11.07 10.75 31.96
N MET A 177 -10.73 10.98 30.69
CA MET A 177 -11.70 10.92 29.59
C MET A 177 -11.91 9.46 29.19
N VAL A 178 -13.14 9.10 28.82
CA VAL A 178 -13.51 7.72 28.46
C VAL A 178 -13.80 7.60 26.97
N LEU A 179 -13.11 6.72 26.26
CA LEU A 179 -13.51 6.29 24.92
C LEU A 179 -14.28 4.97 25.01
N ILE A 180 -15.56 5.01 24.66
CA ILE A 180 -16.46 3.85 24.65
C ILE A 180 -16.43 3.24 23.26
N VAL A 181 -15.90 2.02 23.15
CA VAL A 181 -15.95 1.26 21.90
C VAL A 181 -17.08 0.25 21.96
N ALA A 182 -18.02 0.32 21.02
CA ALA A 182 -19.22 -0.51 20.99
C ALA A 182 -19.56 -0.99 19.58
N GLY A 183 -20.25 -2.13 19.47
CA GLY A 183 -20.61 -2.70 18.17
C GLY A 183 -21.66 -1.90 17.40
N THR A 184 -22.45 -1.07 18.09
CA THR A 184 -23.48 -0.19 17.51
C THR A 184 -23.61 1.11 18.30
N ASP A 185 -24.14 2.18 17.67
CA ASP A 185 -24.37 3.47 18.33
C ASP A 185 -25.36 3.33 19.51
N ALA A 186 -26.43 2.56 19.34
CA ALA A 186 -27.39 2.27 20.40
C ALA A 186 -26.76 1.57 21.61
N GLN A 187 -25.84 0.63 21.37
CA GLN A 187 -25.09 -0.02 22.44
C GLN A 187 -24.15 0.99 23.14
N GLY A 188 -23.41 1.80 22.38
CA GLY A 188 -22.51 2.81 22.93
C GLY A 188 -23.23 3.86 23.79
N ARG A 189 -24.38 4.36 23.32
CA ARG A 189 -25.21 5.31 24.08
C ARG A 189 -25.72 4.71 25.38
N TRP A 190 -26.16 3.45 25.34
CA TRP A 190 -26.62 2.75 26.54
C TRP A 190 -25.50 2.57 27.56
N ILE A 191 -24.28 2.22 27.11
CA ILE A 191 -23.10 2.14 27.98
C ILE A 191 -22.82 3.50 28.63
N TYR A 192 -22.77 4.58 27.83
CA TYR A 192 -22.53 5.94 28.33
C TYR A 192 -23.58 6.37 29.37
N GLN A 193 -24.87 6.15 29.08
CA GLN A 193 -25.96 6.48 30.00
C GLN A 193 -25.82 5.73 31.34
N THR A 194 -25.55 4.43 31.29
CA THR A 194 -25.38 3.60 32.49
C THR A 194 -24.20 4.08 33.33
N MET A 195 -23.07 4.43 32.71
CA MET A 195 -21.91 4.99 33.42
C MET A 195 -22.24 6.35 34.05
N ARG A 196 -22.92 7.24 33.31
CA ARG A 196 -23.30 8.57 33.78
C ARG A 196 -24.23 8.51 34.99
N GLU A 197 -25.18 7.57 35.02
CA GLU A 197 -26.09 7.37 36.15
C GLU A 197 -25.34 7.04 37.45
N ALA A 198 -24.27 6.25 37.36
CA ALA A 198 -23.45 5.87 38.52
C ALA A 198 -22.64 7.03 39.13
N VAL A 199 -22.40 8.10 38.37
CA VAL A 199 -21.65 9.29 38.80
C VAL A 199 -22.49 10.55 38.70
N ALA A 200 -23.70 10.50 39.27
CA ALA A 200 -24.62 11.64 39.30
C ALA A 200 -23.93 12.91 39.84
N GLY A 201 -24.09 14.03 39.11
CA GLY A 201 -23.47 15.32 39.44
C GLY A 201 -22.03 15.49 38.96
N TYR A 202 -21.41 14.46 38.36
CA TYR A 202 -20.10 14.56 37.71
C TYR A 202 -20.24 14.55 36.18
N LEU A 203 -19.45 15.38 35.50
CA LEU A 203 -19.40 15.41 34.03
C LEU A 203 -18.50 14.29 33.53
N LEU A 204 -19.09 13.15 33.17
CA LEU A 204 -18.37 12.07 32.52
C LEU A 204 -17.97 12.50 31.09
N ARG A 205 -16.70 12.88 30.92
CA ARG A 205 -16.09 13.21 29.63
C ARG A 205 -15.87 11.93 28.83
N GLY A 206 -16.43 11.85 27.63
CA GLY A 206 -16.17 10.69 26.79
C GLY A 206 -16.75 10.75 25.40
N ASP A 207 -16.17 9.93 24.52
CA ASP A 207 -16.57 9.76 23.12
C ASP A 207 -17.02 8.32 22.87
N ILE A 208 -17.87 8.11 21.85
CA ILE A 208 -18.32 6.79 21.42
C ILE A 208 -17.73 6.49 20.05
N GLN A 209 -17.09 5.33 19.92
CA GLN A 209 -16.57 4.82 18.66
C GLN A 209 -17.20 3.46 18.34
N ILE A 210 -17.59 3.26 17.07
CA ILE A 210 -18.06 1.96 16.60
C ILE A 210 -16.87 1.04 16.37
N GLY A 211 -16.88 -0.14 16.99
CA GLY A 211 -15.81 -1.12 16.90
C GLY A 211 -16.05 -2.37 17.72
N SER A 212 -15.14 -3.35 17.60
CA SER A 212 -15.20 -4.62 18.31
C SER A 212 -13.78 -5.06 18.72
N PRO A 213 -13.57 -5.70 19.88
CA PRO A 213 -14.57 -5.99 20.92
C PRO A 213 -14.99 -4.73 21.68
N ALA A 214 -16.18 -4.78 22.29
CA ALA A 214 -16.67 -3.69 23.12
C ALA A 214 -15.77 -3.50 24.34
N ARG A 215 -15.36 -2.26 24.62
CA ARG A 215 -14.43 -1.93 25.71
C ARG A 215 -14.54 -0.47 26.11
N ILE A 216 -13.99 -0.17 27.28
CA ILE A 216 -13.80 1.17 27.83
C ILE A 216 -12.31 1.46 27.81
N GLU A 217 -11.89 2.53 27.13
CA GLU A 217 -10.52 3.03 27.17
C GLU A 217 -10.47 4.30 28.03
N PHE A 218 -9.55 4.36 29.00
CA PHE A 218 -9.27 5.58 29.75
C PHE A 218 -8.16 6.36 29.05
N LEU A 219 -8.45 7.61 28.74
CA LEU A 219 -7.53 8.55 28.13
C LEU A 219 -7.04 9.54 29.19
N PRO A 220 -5.74 9.92 29.15
CA PRO A 220 -5.21 10.92 30.07
C PRO A 220 -5.98 12.23 29.95
N PRO A 221 -6.06 13.02 31.03
CA PRO A 221 -6.65 14.36 30.98
C PRO A 221 -5.91 15.22 29.95
N LEU A 222 -6.67 16.04 29.23
CA LEU A 222 -6.16 17.04 28.27
C LEU A 222 -5.51 18.22 28.98
#